data_AF-A0A959Y923-F1
#
_entry.id   AF-A0A959Y923-F1
#
_cell.length_a   1.000
_cell.length_b   1.000
_cell.length_c   1.000
_cell.angle_alpha   90.00
_cell.angle_beta   90.00
_cell.angle_gamma   90.00
#
_symmetry.space_group_name_H-M   'P 1'
#
loop_
_entity.id
_entity.type
_entity.pdbx_description
1 polymer ?
#
loop_
_entity_poly.entity_id
_entity_poly.type
_entity_poly.pdbx_seq_one_letter_code
_entity_poly.pdbx_strand_id
1 'polypeptide(L)'
;QQLKGVAEITLLGGEQREVQVKVDQERLLQHRVSLPQVSEAILRAGREVPAGPVRNADGQLTVKLAGKLHTVQDVEEVVVAMPAPGSVVRVKDVAHVVDGVADPSSVSRYNGREGIGLLIKKQGDANAVDMSAAVRAELARIEAEEAAQNTRFIIASDSTDTTLEAVNAVLFDLGLAIVLVSIVMLLFLRSLRNSLIVLVAIPASLVSAFVAMGLFGYTLNLMTLLAMSLIIGILVDDSIVILENIQRYLDKGMDKRQAALTGRA
;
A
#
# COMPACT_ATOMS: atom_id res chain seq x y z
N GLN A 1 -5.12 -3.00 13.20
CA GLN A 1 -4.37 -4.23 12.85
C GLN A 1 -3.58 -3.94 11.58
N GLN A 2 -2.42 -4.56 11.37
CA GLN A 2 -1.63 -4.31 10.16
C GLN A 2 -2.26 -5.04 8.96
N LEU A 3 -2.68 -4.28 7.95
CA LEU A 3 -3.21 -4.81 6.70
C LEU A 3 -2.12 -5.61 5.96
N LYS A 4 -2.47 -6.80 5.47
CA LYS A 4 -1.54 -7.64 4.69
C LYS A 4 -1.13 -6.92 3.41
N GLY A 5 0.18 -6.96 3.11
CA GLY A 5 0.73 -6.40 1.87
C GLY A 5 1.07 -4.92 1.92
N VAL A 6 0.81 -4.21 3.03
CA VAL A 6 1.26 -2.83 3.25
C VAL A 6 2.67 -2.85 3.86
N ALA A 7 3.64 -2.24 3.17
CA ALA A 7 5.01 -2.12 3.67
C ALA A 7 5.21 -0.89 4.56
N GLU A 8 4.67 0.25 4.13
CA GLU A 8 4.92 1.54 4.75
C GLU A 8 3.73 2.47 4.56
N ILE A 9 3.43 3.26 5.58
CA ILE A 9 2.47 4.36 5.51
C ILE A 9 3.22 5.63 5.91
N THR A 10 3.37 6.55 4.98
CA THR A 10 4.00 7.85 5.22
C THR A 10 2.92 8.93 5.28
N LEU A 11 2.90 9.70 6.37
CA LEU A 11 2.04 10.88 6.49
C LEU A 11 2.72 12.09 5.83
N LEU A 12 1.95 12.84 5.05
CA LEU A 12 2.36 14.07 4.40
C LEU A 12 1.51 15.22 4.91
N GLY A 13 2.16 16.29 5.38
CA GLY A 13 1.51 17.40 6.05
C GLY A 13 0.96 17.05 7.43
N GLY A 14 -0.01 17.85 7.88
CA GLY A 14 -0.55 17.78 9.24
C GLY A 14 0.28 18.56 10.25
N GLU A 15 -0.30 18.76 11.42
CA GLU A 15 0.36 19.43 12.54
C GLU A 15 1.00 18.36 13.44
N GLN A 16 2.32 18.42 13.60
CA GLN A 16 3.00 17.59 14.57
C GLN A 16 3.01 18.32 15.91
N ARG A 17 2.48 17.68 16.97
CA ARG A 17 2.55 18.24 18.32
C ARG A 17 4.01 18.39 18.74
N GLU A 18 4.38 19.58 19.22
CA GLU A 18 5.71 19.90 19.75
C GLU A 18 5.57 20.72 21.03
N VAL A 19 6.39 20.40 22.04
CA VAL A 19 6.46 21.23 23.25
C VAL A 19 7.49 22.34 23.05
N GLN A 20 7.02 23.58 22.93
CA GLN A 20 7.85 24.75 22.68
C GLN A 20 8.27 25.40 23.99
N VAL A 21 9.59 25.54 24.20
CA VAL A 21 10.14 26.25 25.37
C VAL A 21 10.57 27.66 24.95
N LYS A 22 9.73 28.65 25.23
CA LYS A 22 9.96 30.06 24.89
C LYS A 22 10.72 30.74 26.01
N VAL A 23 12.04 30.80 25.88
CA VAL A 23 12.93 31.32 26.92
C VAL A 23 12.86 32.86 26.98
N ASP A 24 12.74 33.40 28.20
CA ASP A 24 12.69 34.83 28.46
C ASP A 24 14.09 35.34 28.81
N GLN A 25 14.61 36.25 27.98
CA GLN A 25 15.97 36.77 28.13
C GLN A 25 16.15 37.58 29.42
N GLU A 26 15.15 38.32 29.88
CA GLU A 26 15.23 39.11 31.10
C GLU A 26 15.28 38.20 32.33
N ARG A 27 14.45 37.13 32.35
CA ARG A 27 14.46 36.15 33.45
C ARG A 27 15.76 35.36 33.50
N LEU A 28 16.34 35.00 32.36
CA LEU A 28 17.66 34.36 32.32
C LEU A 28 18.73 35.23 33.02
N LEU A 29 18.75 36.53 32.73
CA LEU A 29 19.70 37.47 33.33
C LEU A 29 19.47 37.64 34.84
N GLN A 30 18.21 37.73 35.28
CA GLN A 30 17.85 37.83 36.69
C GLN A 30 18.29 36.59 37.48
N HIS A 31 18.12 35.39 36.91
CA HIS A 31 18.49 34.13 37.53
C HIS A 31 19.96 33.74 37.30
N ARG A 32 20.72 34.52 36.52
CA ARG A 32 22.12 34.26 36.12
C ARG A 32 22.32 32.89 35.47
N VAL A 33 21.37 32.50 34.63
CA VAL A 33 21.39 31.24 33.87
C VAL A 33 21.55 31.54 32.38
N SER A 34 22.34 30.74 31.68
CA SER A 34 22.53 30.88 30.23
C SER A 34 21.58 29.98 29.43
N LEU A 35 21.26 30.38 28.19
CA LEU A 35 20.42 29.57 27.30
C LEU A 35 20.98 28.15 27.06
N PRO A 36 22.30 27.94 26.87
CA PRO A 36 22.86 26.58 26.79
C PRO A 36 22.59 25.73 28.03
N GLN A 37 22.62 26.32 29.24
CA GLN A 37 22.30 25.58 30.47
C GLN A 37 20.86 25.09 30.48
N VAL A 38 19.91 25.91 30.01
CA VAL A 38 18.49 25.50 29.86
C VAL A 38 18.38 24.33 28.89
N SER A 39 18.99 24.45 27.71
CA SER A 39 18.95 23.40 26.67
C SER A 39 19.55 22.08 27.15
N GLU A 40 20.73 22.12 27.79
CA GLU A 40 21.38 20.93 28.36
C GLU A 40 20.57 20.30 29.50
N ALA A 41 19.90 21.11 30.33
CA ALA A 41 19.06 20.59 31.40
C ALA A 41 17.87 19.79 30.84
N ILE A 42 17.19 20.33 29.82
CA ILE A 42 16.07 19.66 29.14
C ILE A 42 16.55 18.38 28.45
N LEU A 43 17.64 18.45 27.68
CA LEU A 43 18.21 17.28 26.99
C LEU A 43 18.62 16.16 27.95
N ARG A 44 19.11 16.53 29.14
CA ARG A 44 19.49 15.56 30.17
C ARG A 44 18.27 14.92 30.84
N ALA A 45 17.23 15.71 31.11
CA ALA A 45 15.98 15.23 31.72
C ALA A 45 15.19 14.30 30.79
N GLY A 46 15.31 14.50 29.47
CA GLY A 46 14.66 13.67 28.45
C GLY A 46 15.40 12.38 28.08
N ARG A 47 16.64 12.16 28.54
CA ARG A 47 17.40 10.95 28.20
C ARG A 47 17.00 9.77 29.08
N GLU A 48 16.66 8.67 28.43
CA GLU A 48 16.62 7.36 29.08
C GLU A 48 18.05 6.83 29.25
N VAL A 49 18.46 6.63 30.49
CA VAL A 49 19.79 6.06 30.81
C VAL A 49 19.61 4.61 31.25
N PRO A 50 20.24 3.63 30.58
CA PRO A 50 20.23 2.25 31.04
C PRO A 50 20.94 2.15 32.40
N ALA A 51 20.23 1.67 33.42
CA ALA A 51 20.75 1.51 34.78
C ALA A 51 21.63 0.25 34.92
N GLY A 52 21.57 -0.64 33.93
CA GLY A 52 22.29 -1.90 33.88
C GLY A 52 21.41 -3.11 34.22
N PRO A 53 21.96 -4.33 34.07
CA PRO A 53 21.24 -5.55 34.39
C PRO A 53 21.24 -5.83 35.89
N VAL A 54 20.06 -6.13 36.44
CA VAL A 54 19.88 -6.72 37.76
C VAL A 54 19.76 -8.23 37.59
N ARG A 55 20.64 -8.98 38.26
CA ARG A 55 20.58 -10.44 38.28
C ARG A 55 19.91 -10.92 39.57
N ASN A 56 18.85 -11.70 39.41
CA ASN A 56 18.23 -12.49 40.48
C ASN A 56 18.42 -13.99 40.19
N ALA A 57 18.06 -14.84 41.15
CA ALA A 57 18.16 -16.30 41.01
C ALA A 57 17.37 -16.86 39.80
N ASP A 58 16.32 -16.15 39.36
CA ASP A 58 15.43 -16.55 38.27
C ASP A 58 15.76 -15.91 36.91
N GLY A 59 16.83 -15.10 36.82
CA GLY A 59 17.27 -14.51 35.55
C GLY A 59 17.86 -13.11 35.64
N GLN A 60 18.11 -12.52 34.46
CA GLN A 60 18.72 -11.19 34.30
C GLN A 60 17.68 -10.22 33.73
N LEU A 61 17.29 -9.20 34.51
CA LEU A 61 16.40 -8.12 34.09
C LEU A 61 17.22 -6.86 33.82
N THR A 62 17.04 -6.24 32.65
CA THR A 62 17.66 -4.96 32.35
C THR A 62 16.78 -3.83 32.88
N VAL A 63 17.32 -3.02 33.79
CA VAL A 63 16.64 -1.84 34.34
C VAL A 63 17.09 -0.60 33.58
N LYS A 64 16.13 0.28 33.25
CA LYS A 64 16.38 1.59 32.62
C LYS A 64 15.73 2.68 33.47
N LEU A 65 16.40 3.82 33.63
CA LEU A 65 15.73 5.02 34.14
C LEU A 65 14.92 5.61 32.98
N ALA A 66 13.60 5.69 33.16
CA ALA A 66 12.71 6.38 32.24
C ALA A 66 12.99 7.88 32.27
N GLY A 67 13.10 8.49 31.09
CA GLY A 67 13.08 9.94 30.95
C GLY A 67 11.69 10.44 31.37
N LYS A 68 11.64 11.54 32.14
CA LYS A 68 10.40 11.99 32.79
C LYS A 68 9.54 12.94 31.97
N LEU A 69 9.92 13.26 30.73
CA LEU A 69 9.27 14.31 29.94
C LEU A 69 8.13 13.73 29.09
N HIS A 70 6.93 13.62 29.64
CA HIS A 70 5.75 13.18 28.90
C HIS A 70 4.72 14.31 28.70
N THR A 71 4.68 15.23 29.65
CA THR A 71 3.74 16.35 29.71
C THR A 71 4.47 17.68 29.70
N VAL A 72 3.73 18.75 29.42
CA VAL A 72 4.24 20.13 29.49
C VAL A 72 4.71 20.45 30.92
N GLN A 73 3.97 19.98 31.93
CA GLN A 73 4.34 20.16 33.34
C GLN A 73 5.68 19.50 33.68
N ASP A 74 5.98 18.35 33.09
CA ASP A 74 7.26 17.68 33.32
C ASP A 74 8.44 18.53 32.83
N VAL A 75 8.26 19.22 31.70
CA VAL A 75 9.26 20.15 31.13
C VAL A 75 9.39 21.40 31.99
N GLU A 76 8.29 21.95 32.49
CA GLU A 76 8.27 23.12 33.38
C GLU A 76 9.03 22.89 34.70
N GLU A 77 8.95 21.68 35.25
CA GLU A 77 9.56 21.31 36.52
C GLU A 77 11.05 20.94 36.42
N VAL A 78 11.61 20.86 35.21
CA VAL A 78 13.04 20.57 34.99
C VAL A 78 13.89 21.61 35.70
N VAL A 79 14.83 21.13 36.52
CA VAL A 79 15.80 21.97 37.21
C VAL A 79 16.93 22.34 36.26
N VAL A 80 17.14 23.65 36.05
CA VAL A 80 18.17 24.17 35.15
C VAL A 80 19.47 24.42 35.89
N ALA A 81 19.40 25.10 37.03
CA ALA A 81 20.57 25.49 37.79
C ALA A 81 20.24 25.63 39.29
N MET A 82 21.27 25.56 40.11
CA MET A 82 21.19 25.91 41.54
C MET A 82 22.27 26.96 41.87
N PRO A 83 22.05 28.26 41.57
CA PRO A 83 23.08 29.29 41.68
C PRO A 83 23.57 29.54 43.11
N ALA A 84 22.74 29.25 44.11
CA ALA A 84 23.06 29.33 45.53
C ALA A 84 22.41 28.17 46.29
N PRO A 85 22.94 27.76 47.47
CA PRO A 85 22.33 26.72 48.30
C PRO A 85 20.85 27.05 48.60
N GLY A 86 19.93 26.20 48.14
CA GLY A 86 18.48 26.39 48.31
C GLY A 86 17.80 27.23 47.23
N SER A 87 18.53 27.85 46.30
CA SER A 87 17.96 28.57 45.14
C SER A 87 17.91 27.64 43.94
N VAL A 88 16.79 26.94 43.78
CA VAL A 88 16.53 26.06 42.63
C VAL A 88 15.85 26.87 41.54
N VAL A 89 16.47 26.94 40.36
CA VAL A 89 15.88 27.57 39.17
C VAL A 89 15.37 26.49 38.23
N ARG A 90 14.08 26.53 37.92
CA ARG A 90 13.41 25.59 37.01
C ARG A 90 13.14 26.24 35.65
N VAL A 91 12.78 25.43 34.66
CA VAL A 91 12.44 25.92 33.32
C VAL A 91 11.28 26.93 33.39
N LYS A 92 10.24 26.68 34.20
CA LYS A 92 9.13 27.64 34.36
C LYS A 92 9.54 29.02 34.91
N ASP A 93 10.65 29.09 35.64
CA ASP A 93 11.14 30.34 36.21
C ASP A 93 11.85 31.20 35.15
N VAL A 94 12.35 30.59 34.07
CA VAL A 94 13.13 31.27 33.01
C VAL A 94 12.52 31.19 31.61
N ALA A 95 11.47 30.40 31.41
CA ALA A 95 10.84 30.17 30.12
C ALA A 95 9.35 29.88 30.26
N HIS A 96 8.60 30.18 29.20
CA HIS A 96 7.22 29.79 29.02
C HIS A 96 7.15 28.52 28.18
N VAL A 97 6.67 27.42 28.77
CA VAL A 97 6.49 26.16 28.06
C VAL A 97 5.07 26.11 27.51
N VAL A 98 4.95 25.86 26.20
CA VAL A 98 3.66 25.84 25.51
C VAL A 98 3.52 24.51 24.78
N ASP A 99 2.35 23.89 24.93
CA ASP A 99 1.95 22.79 24.06
C ASP A 99 1.56 23.38 22.70
N GLY A 100 2.44 23.20 21.72
CA GLY A 100 2.31 23.81 20.41
C GLY A 100 2.29 22.79 19.30
N VAL A 101 2.30 23.33 18.09
CA VAL A 101 2.49 22.55 16.86
C VAL A 101 3.83 22.98 16.26
N ALA A 102 4.58 22.01 15.77
CA ALA A 102 5.79 22.26 15.01
C ALA A 102 5.44 23.08 13.76
N ASP A 103 6.38 23.93 13.33
CA ASP A 103 6.22 24.64 12.07
C ASP A 103 6.01 23.62 10.92
N PRO A 104 4.98 23.80 10.07
CA PRO A 104 4.66 22.81 9.04
C PRO A 104 5.84 22.64 8.06
N SER A 105 6.51 21.48 8.13
CA SER A 105 7.60 21.14 7.21
C SER A 105 7.10 20.76 5.82
N SER A 106 5.82 20.40 5.71
CA SER A 106 5.14 20.08 4.46
C SER A 106 3.66 20.43 4.56
N VAL A 107 3.05 20.79 3.43
CA VAL A 107 1.60 21.03 3.32
C VAL A 107 1.05 20.06 2.29
N SER A 108 -0.02 19.33 2.65
CA SER A 108 -0.71 18.44 1.73
C SER A 108 -2.05 19.05 1.32
N ARG A 109 -2.28 19.09 0.01
CA ARG A 109 -3.50 19.64 -0.59
C ARG A 109 -4.02 18.71 -1.66
N TYR A 110 -5.34 18.56 -1.72
CA TYR A 110 -6.03 17.86 -2.78
C TYR A 110 -7.11 18.78 -3.35
N ASN A 111 -7.06 19.05 -4.66
CA ASN A 111 -7.97 19.97 -5.35
C ASN A 111 -8.15 21.34 -4.65
N GLY A 112 -7.05 21.92 -4.16
CA GLY A 112 -7.04 23.22 -3.50
C GLY A 112 -7.56 23.23 -2.05
N ARG A 113 -7.95 22.08 -1.49
CA ARG A 113 -8.30 21.93 -0.08
C ARG A 113 -7.14 21.32 0.71
N GLU A 114 -6.85 21.87 1.88
CA GLU A 114 -5.85 21.32 2.80
C GLU A 114 -6.36 20.04 3.46
N GLY A 115 -5.44 19.11 3.67
CA GLY A 115 -5.71 17.83 4.31
C GLY A 115 -4.42 17.11 4.65
N ILE A 116 -4.55 15.90 5.19
CA ILE A 116 -3.41 15.03 5.49
C ILE A 116 -3.26 14.03 4.34
N GLY A 117 -2.08 14.00 3.73
CA GLY A 117 -1.75 13.01 2.70
C GLY A 117 -1.31 11.70 3.35
N LEU A 118 -1.79 10.58 2.83
CA LEU A 118 -1.37 9.24 3.23
C LEU A 118 -0.76 8.54 2.03
N LEU A 119 0.54 8.31 2.06
CA LEU A 119 1.23 7.51 1.05
C LEU A 119 1.36 6.08 1.53
N ILE A 120 0.66 5.16 0.86
CA ILE A 120 0.65 3.75 1.23
C ILE A 120 1.48 2.97 0.22
N LYS A 121 2.56 2.33 0.69
CA LYS A 121 3.48 1.58 -0.15
C LYS A 121 3.21 0.09 -0.05
N LYS A 122 3.14 -0.57 -1.21
CA LYS A 122 2.99 -2.03 -1.32
C LYS A 122 4.27 -2.76 -0.92
N GLN A 123 4.11 -3.88 -0.22
CA GLN A 123 5.17 -4.84 0.05
C GLN A 123 5.54 -5.60 -1.24
N GLY A 124 6.84 -5.89 -1.43
CA GLY A 124 7.43 -6.36 -2.70
C GLY A 124 6.58 -7.35 -3.49
N ASP A 125 6.27 -8.51 -2.89
CA ASP A 125 5.54 -9.60 -3.57
C ASP A 125 4.03 -9.62 -3.28
N ALA A 126 3.50 -8.63 -2.58
CA ALA A 126 2.06 -8.57 -2.30
C ALA A 126 1.25 -8.30 -3.57
N ASN A 127 0.03 -8.87 -3.66
CA ASN A 127 -0.90 -8.50 -4.72
C ASN A 127 -1.38 -7.05 -4.52
N ALA A 128 -1.09 -6.18 -5.50
CA ALA A 128 -1.45 -4.77 -5.44
C ALA A 128 -2.97 -4.56 -5.40
N VAL A 129 -3.71 -5.31 -6.22
CA VAL A 129 -5.17 -5.18 -6.37
C VAL A 129 -5.87 -5.61 -5.08
N ASP A 130 -5.48 -6.76 -4.51
CA ASP A 130 -6.05 -7.25 -3.26
C ASP A 130 -5.74 -6.31 -2.09
N MET A 131 -4.51 -5.79 -2.03
CA MET A 131 -4.11 -4.81 -1.04
C MET A 131 -4.94 -3.52 -1.17
N SER A 132 -5.09 -2.98 -2.38
CA SER A 132 -5.90 -1.76 -2.61
C SER A 132 -7.34 -1.99 -2.16
N ALA A 133 -7.96 -3.10 -2.53
CA ALA A 133 -9.31 -3.44 -2.12
C ALA A 133 -9.45 -3.52 -0.58
N ALA A 134 -8.47 -4.15 0.10
CA ALA A 134 -8.45 -4.24 1.55
C ALA A 134 -8.25 -2.87 2.24
N VAL A 135 -7.37 -2.02 1.69
CA VAL A 135 -7.16 -0.65 2.18
C VAL A 135 -8.42 0.19 2.01
N ARG A 136 -9.09 0.12 0.85
CA ARG A 136 -10.35 0.83 0.59
C ARG A 136 -11.45 0.42 1.57
N ALA A 137 -11.57 -0.87 1.85
CA ALA A 137 -12.53 -1.39 2.82
C ALA A 137 -12.22 -0.90 4.25
N GLU A 138 -10.96 -0.89 4.65
CA GLU A 138 -10.56 -0.39 5.98
C GLU A 138 -10.78 1.12 6.11
N LEU A 139 -10.44 1.91 5.09
CA LEU A 139 -10.69 3.35 5.06
C LEU A 139 -12.19 3.66 5.17
N ALA A 140 -13.04 2.91 4.45
CA ALA A 140 -14.49 3.05 4.56
C ALA A 140 -15.01 2.67 5.96
N ARG A 141 -14.41 1.67 6.62
CA ARG A 141 -14.75 1.31 8.00
C ARG A 141 -14.40 2.44 8.97
N ILE A 142 -13.19 3.00 8.85
CA ILE A 142 -12.74 4.11 9.70
C ILE A 142 -13.61 5.36 9.46
N GLU A 143 -13.97 5.65 8.21
CA GLU A 143 -14.86 6.77 7.87
C GLU A 143 -16.24 6.62 8.53
N ALA A 144 -16.74 5.39 8.64
CA ALA A 144 -18.01 5.10 9.31
C ALA A 144 -17.90 5.20 10.85
N GLU A 145 -16.80 4.73 11.45
CA GLU A 145 -16.54 4.81 12.89
C GLU A 145 -16.35 6.27 13.35
N GLU A 146 -15.66 7.08 12.55
CA GLU A 146 -15.33 8.48 12.83
C GLU A 146 -16.30 9.48 12.17
N ALA A 147 -17.48 9.02 11.75
CA ALA A 147 -18.48 9.85 11.07
C ALA A 147 -18.88 11.10 11.88
N ALA A 148 -18.84 11.02 13.21
CA ALA A 148 -19.11 12.15 14.10
C ALA A 148 -18.11 13.31 13.96
N GLN A 149 -16.89 13.03 13.49
CA GLN A 149 -15.82 14.02 13.30
C GLN A 149 -15.80 14.60 11.87
N ASN A 150 -16.74 14.22 11.00
CA ASN A 150 -16.77 14.56 9.57
C ASN A 150 -15.47 14.21 8.83
N THR A 151 -14.77 13.16 9.26
CA THR A 151 -13.58 12.64 8.57
C THR A 151 -14.00 12.05 7.23
N ARG A 152 -13.26 12.35 6.16
CA ARG A 152 -13.50 11.82 4.82
C ARG A 152 -12.18 11.43 4.17
N PHE A 153 -12.08 10.21 3.67
CA PHE A 153 -10.91 9.78 2.90
C PHE A 153 -11.16 9.98 1.40
N ILE A 154 -10.15 10.51 0.72
CA ILE A 154 -10.17 10.66 -0.74
C ILE A 154 -8.93 9.99 -1.30
N ILE A 155 -9.14 9.07 -2.22
CA ILE A 155 -8.07 8.36 -2.90
C ILE A 155 -7.60 9.26 -4.05
N ALA A 156 -6.45 9.89 -3.86
CA ALA A 156 -5.91 10.84 -4.83
C ALA A 156 -5.31 10.14 -6.06
N SER A 157 -4.69 8.99 -5.85
CA SER A 157 -4.07 8.18 -6.90
C SER A 157 -3.98 6.73 -6.43
N ASP A 158 -4.32 5.80 -7.32
CA ASP A 158 -4.18 4.37 -7.10
C ASP A 158 -3.72 3.72 -8.41
N SER A 159 -2.53 3.12 -8.39
CA SER A 159 -1.97 2.46 -9.57
C SER A 159 -2.73 1.18 -9.97
N THR A 160 -3.55 0.64 -9.06
CA THR A 160 -4.37 -0.54 -9.34
C THR A 160 -5.57 -0.21 -10.23
N ASP A 161 -6.04 1.03 -10.26
CA ASP A 161 -7.15 1.46 -11.12
C ASP A 161 -6.77 1.27 -12.60
N THR A 162 -5.57 1.72 -13.01
CA THR A 162 -5.05 1.48 -14.38
C THR A 162 -4.88 0.00 -14.69
N THR A 163 -4.50 -0.80 -13.68
CA THR A 163 -4.36 -2.25 -13.86
C THR A 163 -5.71 -2.91 -14.11
N LEU A 164 -6.73 -2.55 -13.33
CA LEU A 164 -8.10 -3.05 -13.49
C LEU A 164 -8.75 -2.58 -14.80
N GLU A 165 -8.52 -1.34 -15.20
CA GLU A 165 -8.95 -0.83 -16.50
C GLU A 165 -8.33 -1.62 -17.65
N ALA A 166 -7.02 -1.90 -17.57
CA ALA A 166 -6.34 -2.72 -18.58
C ALA A 166 -6.89 -4.15 -18.63
N VAL A 167 -7.21 -4.76 -17.48
CA VAL A 167 -7.90 -6.06 -17.43
C VAL A 167 -9.23 -6.01 -18.14
N ASN A 168 -10.06 -5.03 -17.80
CA ASN A 168 -11.40 -4.89 -18.38
C ASN A 168 -11.33 -4.64 -19.88
N ALA A 169 -10.35 -3.85 -20.35
CA ALA A 169 -10.08 -3.66 -21.77
C ALA A 169 -9.69 -4.99 -22.44
N VAL A 170 -8.76 -5.76 -21.86
CA VAL A 170 -8.37 -7.09 -22.38
C VAL A 170 -9.56 -8.05 -22.43
N LEU A 171 -10.42 -8.06 -21.41
CA LEU A 171 -11.61 -8.91 -21.40
C LEU A 171 -12.64 -8.49 -22.46
N PHE A 172 -12.81 -7.18 -22.66
CA PHE A 172 -13.66 -6.64 -23.72
C PHE A 172 -13.12 -6.99 -25.11
N ASP A 173 -11.83 -6.74 -25.35
CA ASP A 173 -11.15 -7.04 -26.60
C ASP A 173 -11.16 -8.53 -26.90
N LEU A 174 -11.01 -9.38 -25.87
CA LEU A 174 -11.17 -10.83 -26.00
C LEU A 174 -12.59 -11.20 -26.43
N GLY A 175 -13.62 -10.62 -25.80
CA GLY A 175 -15.01 -10.83 -26.18
C GLY A 175 -15.27 -10.42 -27.64
N LEU A 176 -14.75 -9.26 -28.04
CA LEU A 176 -14.83 -8.77 -29.41
C LEU A 176 -14.09 -9.70 -30.38
N ALA A 177 -12.87 -10.13 -30.05
CA ALA A 177 -12.07 -11.05 -30.85
C ALA A 177 -12.80 -12.38 -31.03
N ILE A 178 -13.37 -12.94 -29.97
CA ILE A 178 -14.14 -14.19 -30.01
C ILE A 178 -15.35 -14.05 -30.96
N VAL A 179 -16.08 -12.94 -30.90
CA VAL A 179 -17.22 -12.69 -31.79
C VAL A 179 -16.76 -12.56 -33.24
N LEU A 180 -15.73 -11.76 -33.50
CA LEU A 180 -15.20 -11.55 -34.86
C LEU A 180 -14.65 -12.84 -35.45
N VAL A 181 -13.84 -13.60 -34.69
CA VAL A 181 -13.33 -14.91 -35.10
C VAL A 181 -14.49 -15.87 -35.36
N SER A 182 -15.51 -15.89 -34.53
CA SER A 182 -16.68 -16.75 -34.74
C SER A 182 -17.40 -16.43 -36.05
N ILE A 183 -17.54 -15.15 -36.40
CA ILE A 183 -18.13 -14.71 -37.67
C ILE A 183 -17.25 -15.12 -38.85
N VAL A 184 -15.94 -14.86 -38.79
CA VAL A 184 -14.99 -15.23 -39.84
C VAL A 184 -14.99 -16.75 -40.04
N MET A 185 -14.90 -17.53 -38.95
CA MET A 185 -14.95 -18.99 -39.00
C MET A 185 -16.27 -19.52 -39.55
N LEU A 186 -17.39 -18.86 -39.23
CA LEU A 186 -18.69 -19.23 -39.80
C LEU A 186 -18.70 -19.01 -41.33
N LEU A 187 -18.09 -17.93 -41.82
CA LEU A 187 -17.99 -17.64 -43.25
C LEU A 187 -17.05 -18.62 -43.99
N PHE A 188 -15.90 -18.95 -43.39
CA PHE A 188 -14.90 -19.83 -43.99
C PHE A 188 -15.28 -21.32 -43.89
N LEU A 189 -15.64 -21.81 -42.71
CA LEU A 189 -15.94 -23.22 -42.48
C LEU A 189 -17.39 -23.58 -42.82
N ARG A 190 -18.28 -22.59 -43.00
CA ARG A 190 -19.72 -22.78 -43.25
C ARG A 190 -20.40 -23.72 -42.24
N SER A 191 -19.83 -23.86 -41.04
CA SER A 191 -20.24 -24.83 -40.02
C SER A 191 -20.30 -24.16 -38.66
N LEU A 192 -21.52 -23.92 -38.18
CA LEU A 192 -21.80 -23.39 -36.84
C LEU A 192 -21.18 -24.25 -35.73
N ARG A 193 -21.10 -25.56 -35.95
CA ARG A 193 -20.51 -26.49 -34.97
C ARG A 193 -19.03 -26.27 -34.79
N ASN A 194 -18.31 -26.01 -35.89
CA ASN A 194 -16.87 -25.79 -35.84
C ASN A 194 -16.57 -24.43 -35.18
N SER A 195 -17.33 -23.38 -35.50
CA SER A 195 -17.18 -22.09 -34.82
C SER A 195 -17.43 -22.17 -33.31
N LEU A 196 -18.41 -22.97 -32.85
CA LEU A 196 -18.67 -23.18 -31.42
C LEU A 196 -17.51 -23.87 -30.68
N ILE A 197 -16.76 -24.76 -31.34
CA ILE A 197 -15.59 -25.40 -30.74
C ILE A 197 -14.51 -24.36 -30.43
N VAL A 198 -14.23 -23.45 -31.38
CA VAL A 198 -13.27 -22.35 -31.19
C VAL A 198 -13.74 -21.38 -30.10
N LEU A 199 -15.04 -21.06 -30.10
CA LEU A 199 -15.68 -20.18 -29.11
C LEU A 199 -15.46 -20.65 -27.67
N VAL A 200 -15.46 -21.97 -27.43
CA VAL A 200 -15.26 -22.56 -26.10
C VAL A 200 -13.79 -22.77 -25.78
N ALA A 201 -12.97 -23.11 -26.79
CA ALA A 201 -11.54 -23.38 -26.60
C ALA A 201 -10.76 -22.15 -26.09
N ILE A 202 -11.06 -20.97 -26.62
CA ILE A 202 -10.33 -19.73 -26.26
C ILE A 202 -10.59 -19.30 -24.79
N PRO A 203 -11.84 -19.23 -24.28
CA PRO A 203 -12.07 -18.94 -22.86
C PRO A 203 -11.52 -20.04 -21.94
N ALA A 204 -11.63 -21.31 -22.34
CA ALA A 204 -11.18 -22.43 -21.52
C ALA A 204 -9.66 -22.39 -21.27
N SER A 205 -8.86 -22.04 -22.29
CA SER A 205 -7.41 -21.89 -22.14
C SER A 205 -7.06 -20.70 -21.23
N LEU A 206 -7.79 -19.59 -21.31
CA LEU A 206 -7.59 -18.43 -20.45
C LEU A 206 -7.82 -18.76 -18.98
N VAL A 207 -8.92 -19.47 -18.70
CA VAL A 207 -9.22 -19.97 -17.35
C VAL A 207 -8.10 -20.89 -16.87
N SER A 208 -7.59 -21.79 -17.72
CA SER A 208 -6.48 -22.68 -17.35
C SER A 208 -5.19 -21.91 -17.03
N ALA A 209 -4.91 -20.82 -17.74
CA ALA A 209 -3.78 -19.93 -17.46
C ALA A 209 -3.96 -19.19 -16.13
N PHE A 210 -5.16 -18.68 -15.82
CA PHE A 210 -5.44 -18.06 -14.51
C PHE A 210 -5.31 -19.04 -13.36
N VAL A 211 -5.78 -20.29 -13.53
CA VAL A 211 -5.61 -21.35 -12.54
C VAL A 211 -4.14 -21.65 -12.32
N ALA A 212 -3.36 -21.81 -13.40
CA ALA A 212 -1.92 -22.03 -13.31
C ALA A 212 -1.21 -20.86 -12.60
N MET A 213 -1.53 -19.62 -12.95
CA MET A 213 -0.99 -18.44 -12.26
C MET A 213 -1.30 -18.45 -10.77
N GLY A 214 -2.54 -18.77 -10.39
CA GLY A 214 -2.92 -18.92 -8.99
C GLY A 214 -2.12 -20.01 -8.25
N LEU A 215 -1.86 -21.15 -8.91
CA LEU A 215 -1.07 -22.25 -8.33
C LEU A 215 0.41 -21.88 -8.12
N PHE A 216 0.99 -21.10 -9.03
CA PHE A 216 2.38 -20.63 -8.93
C PHE A 216 2.54 -19.34 -8.11
N GLY A 217 1.43 -18.79 -7.58
CA GLY A 217 1.45 -17.55 -6.80
C GLY A 217 1.73 -16.30 -7.62
N TYR A 218 1.51 -16.34 -8.94
CA TYR A 218 1.59 -15.16 -9.79
C TYR A 218 0.38 -14.25 -9.56
N THR A 219 0.64 -12.95 -9.60
CA THR A 219 -0.39 -11.92 -9.47
C THR A 219 -0.68 -11.29 -10.82
N LEU A 220 -1.86 -10.71 -10.93
CA LEU A 220 -2.24 -9.98 -12.12
C LEU A 220 -1.59 -8.60 -12.09
N ASN A 221 -0.77 -8.32 -13.11
CA ASN A 221 -0.08 -7.06 -13.32
C ASN A 221 0.09 -6.79 -14.82
N LEU A 222 0.59 -5.59 -15.17
CA LEU A 222 0.78 -5.19 -16.57
C LEU A 222 1.63 -6.18 -17.38
N MET A 223 2.69 -6.74 -16.81
CA MET A 223 3.55 -7.71 -17.50
C MET A 223 2.80 -9.00 -17.82
N THR A 224 2.03 -9.51 -16.86
CA THR A 224 1.21 -10.70 -17.09
C THR A 224 0.11 -10.45 -18.13
N LEU A 225 -0.49 -9.25 -18.15
CA LEU A 225 -1.50 -8.89 -19.17
C LEU A 225 -0.90 -8.84 -20.58
N LEU A 226 0.29 -8.27 -20.73
CA LEU A 226 1.00 -8.26 -22.01
C LEU A 226 1.33 -9.69 -22.49
N ALA A 227 1.78 -10.56 -21.58
CA ALA A 227 2.04 -11.96 -21.88
C ALA A 227 0.75 -12.69 -22.32
N MET A 228 -0.36 -12.46 -21.62
CA MET A 228 -1.66 -13.04 -21.96
C MET A 228 -2.14 -12.59 -23.33
N SER A 229 -2.01 -11.29 -23.66
CA SER A 229 -2.38 -10.76 -24.98
C SER A 229 -1.63 -11.46 -26.12
N LEU A 230 -0.34 -11.76 -25.94
CA LEU A 230 0.46 -12.47 -26.94
C LEU A 230 0.03 -13.94 -27.07
N ILE A 231 -0.15 -14.63 -25.94
CA ILE A 231 -0.52 -16.05 -25.91
C ILE A 231 -1.88 -16.30 -26.53
N ILE A 232 -2.85 -15.40 -26.32
CA ILE A 232 -4.18 -15.50 -26.92
C ILE A 232 -4.08 -15.54 -28.45
N GLY A 233 -3.27 -14.66 -29.06
CA GLY A 233 -3.08 -14.65 -30.52
C GLY A 233 -2.54 -15.97 -31.05
N ILE A 234 -1.44 -16.46 -30.45
CA ILE A 234 -0.81 -17.73 -30.83
C ILE A 234 -1.80 -18.89 -30.70
N LEU A 235 -2.54 -18.95 -29.59
CA LEU A 235 -3.48 -20.04 -29.32
C LEU A 235 -4.64 -20.07 -30.32
N VAL A 236 -5.18 -18.91 -30.68
CA VAL A 236 -6.28 -18.80 -31.63
C VAL A 236 -5.85 -19.34 -32.99
N ASP A 237 -4.67 -18.94 -33.47
CA ASP A 237 -4.11 -19.39 -34.74
C ASP A 237 -3.94 -20.92 -34.76
N ASP A 238 -3.34 -21.50 -33.72
CA ASP A 238 -3.14 -22.94 -33.60
C ASP A 238 -4.48 -23.70 -33.59
N SER A 239 -5.46 -23.18 -32.86
CA SER A 239 -6.80 -23.79 -32.75
C SER A 239 -7.54 -23.79 -34.09
N ILE A 240 -7.38 -22.72 -34.88
CA ILE A 240 -7.97 -22.58 -36.21
C ILE A 240 -7.33 -23.59 -37.18
N VAL A 241 -5.99 -23.64 -37.24
CA VAL A 241 -5.26 -24.52 -38.16
C VAL A 241 -5.60 -26.00 -37.92
N ILE A 242 -5.66 -26.43 -36.66
CA ILE A 242 -6.03 -27.80 -36.29
C ILE A 242 -7.48 -28.10 -36.75
N LEU A 243 -8.42 -27.20 -36.50
CA LEU A 243 -9.82 -27.44 -36.85
C LEU A 243 -10.04 -27.47 -38.36
N GLU A 244 -9.36 -26.61 -39.11
CA GLU A 244 -9.35 -26.63 -40.58
C GLU A 244 -8.77 -27.95 -41.12
N ASN A 245 -7.68 -28.43 -40.51
CA ASN A 245 -7.05 -29.69 -40.89
C ASN A 245 -7.99 -30.90 -40.65
N ILE A 246 -8.67 -30.93 -39.49
CA ILE A 246 -9.69 -31.95 -39.19
C ILE A 246 -10.83 -31.88 -40.21
N GLN A 247 -11.35 -30.67 -40.51
CA GLN A 247 -12.42 -30.49 -41.49
C GLN A 247 -12.01 -30.99 -42.88
N ARG A 248 -10.78 -30.71 -43.32
CA ARG A 248 -10.23 -31.18 -44.60
C ARG A 248 -10.22 -32.71 -44.71
N TYR A 249 -9.96 -33.44 -43.63
CA TYR A 249 -10.02 -34.91 -43.64
C TYR A 249 -11.44 -35.45 -43.57
N LEU A 250 -12.35 -34.76 -42.88
CA LEU A 250 -13.79 -35.07 -42.92
C LEU A 250 -14.34 -34.93 -44.34
N ASP A 251 -13.97 -33.87 -45.06
CA ASP A 251 -14.40 -33.62 -46.44
C ASP A 251 -13.84 -34.66 -47.43
N LYS A 252 -12.70 -35.30 -47.09
CA LYS A 252 -12.13 -36.44 -47.82
C LYS A 252 -12.81 -37.78 -47.50
N GLY A 253 -13.85 -37.78 -46.65
CA GLY A 253 -14.63 -38.97 -46.31
C GLY A 253 -14.04 -39.83 -45.19
N MET A 254 -13.06 -39.34 -44.43
CA MET A 254 -12.54 -40.08 -43.26
C MET A 254 -13.58 -40.10 -42.13
N ASP A 255 -13.57 -41.17 -41.34
CA ASP A 255 -14.37 -41.25 -40.12
C ASP A 255 -13.99 -40.14 -39.13
N LYS A 256 -14.96 -39.63 -38.35
CA LYS A 256 -14.76 -38.49 -37.44
C LYS A 256 -13.63 -38.69 -36.45
N ARG A 257 -13.49 -39.92 -35.91
CA ARG A 257 -12.44 -40.22 -34.95
C ARG A 257 -11.07 -40.24 -35.63
N GLN A 258 -10.99 -40.83 -36.81
CA GLN A 258 -9.74 -40.85 -37.59
C GLN A 258 -9.34 -39.44 -38.05
N ALA A 259 -10.29 -38.65 -38.56
CA ALA A 259 -10.05 -37.27 -38.95
C ALA A 259 -9.55 -36.41 -37.78
N ALA A 260 -10.09 -36.60 -36.56
CA ALA A 260 -9.60 -35.91 -35.37
C ALA A 260 -8.19 -36.35 -34.97
N LEU A 261 -7.87 -37.64 -35.07
CA LEU A 261 -6.54 -38.17 -34.72
C LEU A 261 -5.45 -37.79 -35.74
N THR A 262 -5.80 -37.74 -37.02
CA THR A 262 -4.87 -37.36 -38.10
C THR A 262 -4.78 -35.84 -38.26
N GLY A 263 -5.87 -35.11 -38.03
CA GLY A 263 -5.94 -33.65 -38.19
C GLY A 263 -5.40 -32.85 -37.00
N ARG A 264 -5.21 -33.47 -35.83
CA ARG A 264 -4.57 -32.82 -34.65
C ARG A 264 -3.04 -32.76 -34.72
N ALA A 265 -2.44 -33.44 -35.69
CA ALA A 265 -1.00 -33.50 -35.93
C ALA A 265 -0.61 -32.48 -36.99
#